data_AF-A0A3F2S119-F1
#
_entry.id   AF-A0A3F2S119-F1
#
_cell.length_a   1.000
_cell.length_b   1.000
_cell.length_c   1.000
_cell.angle_alpha   90.00
_cell.angle_beta   90.00
_cell.angle_gamma   90.00
#
_symmetry.space_group_name_H-M   'P 1'
#
loop_
_entity.id
_entity.type
_entity.pdbx_description
1 polymer ?
#
loop_
_entity_poly.entity_id
_entity_poly.type
_entity_poly.pdbx_seq_one_letter_code
_entity_poly.pdbx_strand_id
1 'polypeptide(L)'
;MYQLSKFLEESRESCWKRSVVAVGVGAGMGVGLGTFLGTFEGAHGELVGRNMREQLYNGFSKSIKAGWVRSVYFSKEFAMVGGIFAGVECVIERERASHDILNPILAGAVSGGALGGWAARNAVLVQNTAKGAAGFAVMAVVFEKGMEFFTQ
;
A
#
# COMPACT_ATOMS: atom_id res chain seq x y z
N MET A 1 5.69 24.78 -3.74
CA MET A 1 6.75 23.75 -3.92
C MET A 1 7.74 23.73 -2.76
N TYR A 2 8.39 24.85 -2.42
CA TYR A 2 9.47 24.89 -1.41
C TYR A 2 9.03 24.46 0.01
N GLN A 3 7.80 24.78 0.42
CA GLN A 3 7.30 24.31 1.73
C GLN A 3 7.03 22.79 1.77
N LEU A 4 6.64 22.20 0.63
CA LEU A 4 6.41 20.76 0.54
C LEU A 4 7.72 19.98 0.59
N SER A 5 8.75 20.44 -0.13
CA SER A 5 10.09 19.82 -0.08
C SER A 5 10.66 19.88 1.34
N LYS A 6 10.54 21.03 2.01
CA LYS A 6 10.98 21.20 3.40
C LYS A 6 10.25 20.25 4.35
N PHE A 7 8.93 20.09 4.18
CA PHE A 7 8.14 19.15 4.98
C PHE A 7 8.55 17.69 4.72
N LEU A 8 8.88 17.33 3.47
CA LEU A 8 9.35 15.98 3.13
C LEU A 8 10.72 15.67 3.72
N GLU A 9 11.64 16.62 3.71
CA GLU A 9 12.95 16.49 4.37
C GLU A 9 12.79 16.33 5.89
N GLU A 10 12.01 17.21 6.52
CA GLU A 10 11.72 17.14 7.96
C GLU A 10 10.97 15.85 8.34
N SER A 11 10.19 15.31 7.39
CA SER A 11 9.51 14.03 7.58
C SER A 11 10.46 12.85 7.61
N ARG A 12 11.58 12.90 6.90
CA ARG A 12 12.57 11.82 6.91
C ARG A 12 13.33 11.71 8.23
N GLU A 13 13.55 12.82 8.91
CA GLU A 13 14.29 12.85 10.18
C GLU A 13 13.51 12.26 11.36
N SER A 14 12.18 12.29 11.28
CA SER A 14 11.27 11.86 12.34
C SER A 14 10.45 10.64 11.90
N CYS A 15 10.64 9.49 12.56
CA CYS A 15 9.97 8.24 12.16
C CYS A 15 8.44 8.33 12.19
N TRP A 16 7.87 9.09 13.13
CA TRP A 16 6.44 9.39 13.16
C TRP A 16 5.99 10.15 11.90
N LYS A 17 6.71 11.22 11.53
CA LYS A 17 6.36 12.03 10.36
C LYS A 17 6.52 11.22 9.07
N ARG A 18 7.60 10.45 8.92
CA ARG A 18 7.80 9.53 7.79
C ARG A 18 6.65 8.54 7.65
N SER A 19 6.22 7.95 8.77
CA SER A 19 5.10 7.01 8.80
C SER A 19 3.78 7.67 8.40
N VAL A 20 3.49 8.88 8.89
CA VAL A 20 2.28 9.63 8.53
C VAL A 20 2.25 9.98 7.04
N VAL A 21 3.38 10.42 6.48
CA VAL A 21 3.47 10.68 5.05
C VAL A 21 3.24 9.40 4.25
N ALA A 22 3.85 8.28 4.66
CA ALA A 22 3.65 6.99 4.01
C ALA A 22 2.20 6.48 4.10
N VAL A 23 1.53 6.68 5.24
CA VAL A 23 0.09 6.41 5.41
C VAL A 23 -0.73 7.22 4.42
N GLY A 24 -0.43 8.51 4.25
CA GLY A 24 -1.12 9.38 3.30
C GLY A 24 -0.92 8.94 1.84
N VAL A 25 0.32 8.61 1.46
CA VAL A 25 0.65 8.11 0.13
C VAL A 25 -0.04 6.76 -0.13
N GLY A 26 0.02 5.83 0.83
CA GLY A 26 -0.64 4.52 0.74
C GLY A 26 -2.16 4.63 0.63
N ALA A 27 -2.78 5.49 1.43
CA ALA A 27 -4.22 5.76 1.35
C ALA A 27 -4.61 6.29 -0.04
N GLY A 28 -3.84 7.23 -0.59
CA GLY A 28 -4.05 7.77 -1.94
C GLY A 28 -3.95 6.70 -3.02
N MET A 29 -2.94 5.83 -2.94
CA MET A 29 -2.80 4.69 -3.86
C MET A 29 -3.99 3.72 -3.75
N GLY A 30 -4.49 3.47 -2.54
CA GLY A 30 -5.68 2.63 -2.32
C GLY A 30 -6.97 3.21 -2.91
N VAL A 31 -7.15 4.54 -2.85
CA VAL A 31 -8.28 5.21 -3.52
C VAL A 31 -8.19 5.03 -5.04
N GLY A 32 -7.00 5.18 -5.61
CA GLY A 32 -6.77 4.96 -7.04
C GLY A 32 -7.15 3.55 -7.47
N LEU A 33 -6.64 2.54 -6.77
CA LEU A 33 -6.92 1.13 -7.07
C LEU A 33 -8.38 0.73 -6.85
N GLY A 34 -9.01 1.19 -5.77
CA GLY A 34 -10.42 0.89 -5.51
C GLY A 34 -11.38 1.54 -6.50
N THR A 35 -11.07 2.76 -6.94
CA THR A 35 -11.86 3.47 -7.96
C THR A 35 -11.71 2.81 -9.33
N PHE A 36 -10.48 2.42 -9.68
CA PHE A 36 -10.20 1.65 -10.90
C PHE A 36 -11.02 0.36 -10.91
N LEU A 37 -10.87 -0.50 -9.90
CA LEU A 37 -11.58 -1.79 -9.83
C LEU A 37 -13.10 -1.64 -9.74
N GLY A 38 -13.60 -0.62 -9.04
CA GLY A 38 -15.02 -0.31 -9.01
C GLY A 38 -15.60 0.07 -10.37
N THR A 39 -14.80 0.77 -11.19
CA THR A 39 -15.17 1.13 -12.56
C THR A 39 -15.19 -0.11 -13.47
N PHE A 40 -14.22 -1.02 -13.35
CA PHE A 40 -14.20 -2.27 -14.15
C PHE A 40 -15.41 -3.15 -13.88
N GLU A 41 -15.79 -3.33 -12.62
CA GLU A 41 -16.96 -4.15 -12.27
C GLU A 41 -18.26 -3.53 -12.80
N GLY A 42 -18.31 -2.20 -12.87
CA GLY A 42 -19.42 -1.48 -13.48
C GLY A 42 -19.54 -1.63 -14.98
N ALA A 43 -18.43 -1.84 -15.68
CA ALA A 43 -18.40 -2.06 -17.12
C ALA A 43 -18.77 -3.51 -17.51
N HIS A 44 -18.60 -4.47 -16.59
CA HIS A 44 -18.80 -5.91 -16.84
C HIS A 44 -19.93 -6.56 -16.03
N GLY A 45 -20.62 -5.81 -15.16
CA GLY A 45 -21.70 -6.34 -14.31
C GLY A 45 -23.00 -6.61 -15.06
N GLU A 46 -23.75 -7.62 -14.60
CA GLU A 46 -25.05 -7.98 -15.17
C GLU A 46 -26.08 -6.85 -14.95
N LEU A 47 -26.56 -6.25 -16.06
CA LEU A 47 -27.50 -5.14 -16.02
C LEU A 47 -28.91 -5.66 -15.73
N VAL A 48 -29.39 -5.46 -14.50
CA VAL A 48 -30.75 -5.84 -14.10
C VAL A 48 -31.72 -4.67 -14.30
N GLY A 49 -32.69 -4.80 -15.22
CA GLY A 49 -33.79 -3.84 -15.43
C GLY A 49 -34.54 -4.05 -16.75
N ARG A 50 -35.77 -3.52 -16.86
CA ARG A 50 -36.62 -3.64 -18.07
C ARG A 50 -36.32 -2.57 -19.14
N ASN A 51 -35.73 -1.44 -18.75
CA ASN A 51 -35.40 -0.31 -19.62
C ASN A 51 -33.89 -0.01 -19.60
N MET A 52 -33.31 0.27 -20.77
CA MET A 52 -31.88 0.57 -20.95
C MET A 52 -31.39 1.73 -20.08
N ARG A 53 -32.22 2.77 -19.89
CA ARG A 53 -31.87 3.96 -19.09
C ARG A 53 -31.79 3.68 -17.59
N GLU A 54 -32.71 2.86 -17.07
CA GLU A 54 -32.74 2.46 -15.66
C GLU A 54 -31.65 1.43 -15.35
N GLN A 55 -31.37 0.50 -16.28
CA GLN A 55 -30.24 -0.42 -16.18
C GLN A 55 -28.90 0.33 -16.06
N LEU A 56 -28.70 1.36 -16.87
CA LEU A 56 -27.48 2.16 -16.84
C LEU A 56 -27.35 2.94 -15.53
N TYR A 57 -28.43 3.56 -15.04
CA TYR A 57 -28.42 4.33 -13.80
C TYR A 57 -28.22 3.45 -12.56
N ASN A 58 -28.90 2.31 -12.50
CA ASN A 58 -28.77 1.35 -11.41
C ASN A 58 -27.42 0.62 -11.44
N GLY A 59 -26.92 0.30 -12.64
CA GLY A 59 -25.58 -0.26 -12.84
C GLY A 59 -24.52 0.72 -12.34
N PHE A 60 -24.53 1.96 -12.82
CA PHE A 60 -23.59 2.99 -12.41
C PHE A 60 -23.64 3.29 -10.91
N SER A 61 -24.83 3.35 -10.32
CA SER A 61 -24.99 3.53 -8.86
C SER A 61 -24.37 2.39 -8.06
N LYS A 62 -24.52 1.13 -8.53
CA LYS A 62 -23.86 -0.03 -7.92
C LYS A 62 -22.34 0.04 -8.08
N SER A 63 -21.85 0.44 -9.25
CA SER A 63 -20.41 0.59 -9.52
C SER A 63 -19.75 1.62 -8.62
N ILE A 64 -20.38 2.79 -8.45
CA ILE A 64 -19.90 3.84 -7.53
C ILE A 64 -19.88 3.30 -6.11
N LYS A 65 -20.94 2.62 -5.67
CA LYS A 65 -21.03 2.10 -4.31
C LYS A 65 -19.97 1.00 -4.06
N ALA A 66 -19.80 0.08 -5.00
CA ALA A 66 -18.80 -0.98 -4.93
C ALA A 66 -17.36 -0.41 -4.97
N GLY A 67 -17.11 0.55 -5.85
CA GLY A 67 -15.85 1.29 -5.92
C GLY A 67 -15.53 2.00 -4.62
N TRP A 68 -16.50 2.70 -4.02
CA TRP A 68 -16.30 3.41 -2.76
C TRP A 68 -15.95 2.47 -1.61
N VAL A 69 -16.70 1.37 -1.46
CA VAL A 69 -16.43 0.36 -0.41
C VAL A 69 -15.03 -0.25 -0.57
N ARG A 70 -14.64 -0.58 -1.82
CA ARG A 70 -13.30 -1.12 -2.11
C ARG A 70 -12.20 -0.09 -1.90
N SER A 71 -12.39 1.15 -2.33
CA SER A 71 -11.44 2.24 -2.10
C SER A 71 -11.17 2.42 -0.61
N VAL A 72 -12.21 2.46 0.22
CA VAL A 72 -12.04 2.56 1.68
C VAL A 72 -11.29 1.36 2.25
N TYR A 73 -11.58 0.15 1.77
CA TYR A 73 -10.86 -1.06 2.19
C TYR A 73 -9.38 -1.02 1.79
N PHE A 74 -9.08 -0.81 0.51
CA PHE A 74 -7.70 -0.77 0.01
C PHE A 74 -6.91 0.37 0.60
N SER A 75 -7.51 1.56 0.77
CA SER A 75 -6.84 2.68 1.43
C SER A 75 -6.41 2.33 2.85
N LYS A 76 -7.22 1.59 3.62
CA LYS A 76 -6.85 1.14 4.97
C LYS A 76 -5.69 0.15 4.95
N GLU A 77 -5.74 -0.84 4.06
CA GLU A 77 -4.69 -1.85 3.93
C GLU A 77 -3.36 -1.21 3.50
N PHE A 78 -3.35 -0.40 2.44
CA PHE A 78 -2.14 0.26 1.96
C PHE A 78 -1.60 1.31 2.93
N ALA A 79 -2.48 2.02 3.64
CA ALA A 79 -2.06 2.93 4.70
C ALA A 79 -1.39 2.18 5.85
N MET A 80 -1.96 1.05 6.30
CA MET A 80 -1.39 0.23 7.36
C MET A 80 -0.03 -0.35 6.96
N VAL A 81 0.05 -0.97 5.78
CA VAL A 81 1.29 -1.56 5.27
C VAL A 81 2.37 -0.49 5.07
N GLY A 82 2.02 0.64 4.43
CA GLY A 82 2.94 1.74 4.18
C GLY A 82 3.44 2.41 5.46
N GLY A 83 2.57 2.59 6.45
CA GLY A 83 2.94 3.14 7.75
C GLY A 83 3.90 2.22 8.52
N ILE A 84 3.63 0.92 8.54
CA ILE A 84 4.51 -0.06 9.22
C ILE A 84 5.86 -0.14 8.51
N PHE A 85 5.88 -0.24 7.18
CA PHE A 85 7.12 -0.29 6.41
C PHE A 85 7.99 0.95 6.66
N ALA A 86 7.43 2.16 6.50
CA ALA A 86 8.18 3.41 6.66
C ALA A 86 8.63 3.64 8.12
N GLY A 87 7.83 3.19 9.09
CA GLY A 87 8.20 3.25 10.51
C GLY A 87 9.38 2.33 10.83
N VAL A 88 9.31 1.07 10.40
CA VAL A 88 10.38 0.08 10.60
C VAL A 88 11.65 0.51 9.89
N GLU A 89 11.54 0.98 8.66
CA GLU A 89 12.68 1.49 7.88
C GLU A 89 13.37 2.64 8.59
N CYS A 90 12.63 3.63 9.10
CA CYS A 90 13.21 4.74 9.85
C CYS A 90 13.92 4.30 11.14
N VAL A 91 13.36 3.32 11.86
CA VAL A 91 14.00 2.78 13.06
C VAL A 91 15.31 2.07 12.70
N ILE A 92 15.31 1.26 11.62
CA ILE A 92 16.52 0.58 11.15
C ILE A 92 17.58 1.60 10.69
N GLU A 93 17.19 2.63 9.95
CA GLU A 93 18.10 3.70 9.53
C GLU A 93 18.69 4.46 10.72
N ARG A 94 17.90 4.72 11.77
CA ARG A 94 18.40 5.36 12.99
C ARG A 94 19.41 4.51 13.74
N GLU A 95 19.18 3.21 13.85
CA GLU A 95 20.11 2.30 14.53
C GLU A 95 21.39 2.08 13.73
N ARG A 96 21.30 2.01 12.39
CA ARG A 96 22.44 1.74 11.51
C ARG A 96 23.22 3.01 11.10
N ALA A 97 22.62 4.18 11.30
CA ALA A 97 23.15 5.51 10.92
C ALA A 97 23.63 5.60 9.45
N SER A 98 23.06 4.78 8.57
CA SER A 98 23.40 4.71 7.14
C SER A 98 22.12 4.56 6.33
N HIS A 99 22.04 5.16 5.14
CA HIS A 99 20.95 5.01 4.19
C HIS A 99 21.44 4.16 3.01
N ASP A 100 21.29 2.84 3.14
CA ASP A 100 21.73 1.87 2.13
C ASP A 100 20.56 1.03 1.62
N ILE A 101 20.73 0.42 0.45
CA ILE A 101 19.76 -0.52 -0.17
C ILE A 101 19.36 -1.70 0.72
N LEU A 102 20.18 -2.04 1.73
CA LEU A 102 19.89 -3.14 2.65
C LEU A 102 18.80 -2.77 3.66
N ASN A 103 18.66 -1.48 3.98
CA ASN A 103 17.68 -1.02 4.95
C ASN A 103 16.23 -1.28 4.50
N PRO A 104 15.79 -0.89 3.29
CA PRO A 104 14.43 -1.18 2.83
C PRO A 104 14.19 -2.69 2.66
N ILE A 105 15.22 -3.48 2.34
CA ILE A 105 15.10 -4.96 2.26
C ILE A 105 14.84 -5.55 3.64
N LEU A 106 15.63 -5.16 4.64
CA LEU A 106 15.46 -5.62 6.03
C LEU A 106 14.14 -5.11 6.62
N ALA A 107 13.80 -3.85 6.37
CA ALA A 107 12.53 -3.27 6.78
C ALA A 107 11.35 -4.04 6.17
N GLY A 108 11.43 -4.33 4.86
CA GLY A 108 10.46 -5.15 4.14
C GLY A 108 10.31 -6.55 4.73
N ALA A 109 11.42 -7.24 5.00
CA ALA A 109 11.40 -8.57 5.61
C ALA A 109 10.72 -8.55 6.99
N VAL A 110 11.06 -7.58 7.83
CA VAL A 110 10.51 -7.43 9.19
C VAL A 110 9.03 -7.05 9.14
N SER A 111 8.65 -6.05 8.35
CA SER A 111 7.26 -5.62 8.21
C SER A 111 6.39 -6.70 7.58
N GLY A 112 6.88 -7.39 6.54
CA GLY A 112 6.19 -8.47 5.86
C GLY A 112 6.05 -9.71 6.73
N GLY A 113 7.04 -10.02 7.56
CA GLY A 113 6.94 -11.05 8.58
C GLY A 113 5.87 -10.72 9.63
N ALA A 114 5.91 -9.51 10.19
CA ALA A 114 4.94 -9.05 11.18
C ALA A 114 3.50 -9.08 10.64
N LEU A 115 3.29 -8.57 9.42
CA LEU A 115 2.00 -8.58 8.75
C LEU A 115 1.55 -10.00 8.40
N GLY A 116 2.46 -10.86 7.91
CA GLY A 116 2.17 -12.26 7.61
C GLY A 116 1.75 -13.05 8.85
N GLY A 117 2.41 -12.81 9.98
CA GLY A 117 2.03 -13.38 11.28
C GLY A 117 0.67 -12.85 11.76
N TRP A 118 0.41 -11.54 11.60
CA TRP A 118 -0.87 -10.93 11.98
C TRP A 118 -2.05 -11.36 11.09
N ALA A 119 -1.81 -11.67 9.81
CA ALA A 119 -2.83 -12.23 8.93
C ALA A 119 -3.11 -13.71 9.26
N ALA A 120 -2.10 -14.43 9.75
CA ALA A 120 -2.12 -15.87 9.96
C ALA A 120 -2.57 -16.33 11.35
N ARG A 121 -3.28 -15.49 12.13
CA ARG A 121 -3.72 -15.81 13.53
C ARG A 121 -4.47 -17.14 13.66
N ASN A 122 -5.01 -17.65 12.54
CA ASN A 122 -5.79 -18.89 12.46
C ASN A 122 -5.10 -20.03 11.66
N ALA A 123 -3.82 -19.90 11.27
CA ALA A 123 -3.11 -20.86 10.40
C ALA A 123 -1.63 -21.06 10.81
N VAL A 124 -0.87 -21.86 10.03
CA VAL A 124 0.56 -22.18 10.27
C VAL A 124 1.41 -20.91 10.30
N LEU A 125 1.62 -20.38 11.50
CA LEU A 125 2.28 -19.11 11.77
C LEU A 125 3.64 -19.02 11.10
N VAL A 126 4.49 -20.05 11.24
CA VAL A 126 5.86 -20.06 10.71
C VAL A 126 5.90 -19.93 9.18
N GLN A 127 5.05 -20.66 8.46
CA GLN A 127 5.05 -20.61 6.99
C GLN A 127 4.56 -19.27 6.44
N ASN A 128 3.52 -18.69 7.04
CA ASN A 128 2.96 -17.42 6.58
C ASN A 128 3.86 -16.24 6.93
N THR A 129 4.52 -16.28 8.10
CA THR A 129 5.53 -15.28 8.48
C THR A 129 6.72 -15.34 7.52
N ALA A 130 7.22 -16.54 7.21
CA ALA A 130 8.34 -16.71 6.27
C ALA A 130 7.99 -16.28 4.85
N LYS A 131 6.81 -16.64 4.35
CA LYS A 131 6.32 -16.20 3.03
C LYS A 131 6.13 -14.69 2.96
N GLY A 132 5.57 -14.09 4.03
CA GLY A 132 5.40 -12.64 4.14
C GLY A 132 6.73 -11.90 4.14
N ALA A 133 7.69 -12.35 4.95
CA ALA A 133 9.03 -11.78 4.99
C ALA A 133 9.75 -11.89 3.63
N ALA A 134 9.71 -13.08 3.02
CA ALA A 134 10.33 -13.30 1.71
C ALA A 134 9.69 -12.43 0.61
N GLY A 135 8.36 -12.37 0.56
CA GLY A 135 7.64 -11.58 -0.44
C GLY A 135 7.96 -10.08 -0.37
N PHE A 136 7.94 -9.51 0.85
CA PHE A 136 8.25 -8.10 1.03
C PHE A 136 9.74 -7.78 0.83
N ALA A 137 10.65 -8.67 1.21
CA ALA A 137 12.07 -8.51 0.92
C ALA A 137 12.34 -8.50 -0.59
N VAL A 138 11.75 -9.44 -1.32
CA VAL A 138 11.87 -9.49 -2.80
C VAL A 138 11.28 -8.22 -3.43
N MET A 139 10.13 -7.76 -2.95
CA MET A 139 9.51 -6.53 -3.43
C MET A 139 10.44 -5.32 -3.25
N ALA A 140 11.10 -5.19 -2.09
CA ALA A 140 12.06 -4.12 -1.84
C ALA A 140 13.27 -4.19 -2.80
N VAL A 141 13.81 -5.40 -3.04
CA VAL A 141 14.88 -5.60 -4.03
C VAL A 141 14.45 -5.17 -5.43
N VAL A 142 13.23 -5.53 -5.84
CA VAL A 142 12.68 -5.15 -7.15
C VAL A 142 12.54 -3.64 -7.27
N PHE A 143 12.06 -2.95 -6.23
CA PHE A 143 11.96 -1.50 -6.25
C PHE A 143 13.32 -0.81 -6.34
N GLU A 144 14.29 -1.23 -5.53
CA GLU A 144 15.66 -0.69 -5.60
C GLU A 144 16.27 -0.90 -6.99
N LYS A 145 16.21 -2.12 -7.51
CA LYS A 145 16.73 -2.45 -8.86
C LYS A 145 15.99 -1.71 -9.97
N GLY A 146 14.68 -1.54 -9.83
CA GLY A 146 13.87 -0.77 -10.75
C GLY A 146 14.26 0.71 -10.77
N MET A 147 14.46 1.32 -9.59
CA MET A 147 14.91 2.72 -9.48
C MET A 147 16.31 2.91 -10.05
N GLU A 148 17.23 1.98 -9.79
CA GLU A 148 18.56 1.96 -10.41
C GLU A 148 18.46 1.94 -11.95
N PHE A 149 17.58 1.10 -12.49
CA PHE A 149 17.37 0.99 -13.94
C PHE A 149 16.79 2.27 -14.56
N PHE A 150 15.83 2.93 -13.92
CA PHE A 150 15.24 4.18 -14.43
C PHE A 150 16.15 5.41 -14.27
N THR A 151 17.17 5.32 -13.42
CA THR A 151 18.11 6.43 -13.16
C THR A 151 19.35 6.37 -14.09
N GLN A 152 19.57 5.26 -14.78
CA GLN A 152 20.54 5.14 -15.89
C GLN A 152 19.97 5.68 -17.20
#